data_AF-A0AAU2F614-F1
#
_entry.id   AF-A0AAU2F614-F1
#
_cell.length_a   1.000
_cell.length_b   1.000
_cell.length_c   1.000
_cell.angle_alpha   90.00
_cell.angle_beta   90.00
_cell.angle_gamma   90.00
#
_symmetry.space_group_name_H-M   'P 1'
#
loop_
_entity.id
_entity.type
_entity.pdbx_description
1 polymer ?
#
loop_
_entity_poly.entity_id
_entity_poly.type
_entity_poly.pdbx_seq_one_letter_code
_entity_poly.pdbx_strand_id
1 'polypeptide(L)'
;MPDFTDGLIYVDYSHMNNAADDMVQQTKAIDSILTNLDAELQQLKETWEGDDKNVYGEKQAAWNNAVAEMERILGENSALLTEVSDSYQYSEKSLTQLWESVRIGGA
;
A
#
# COMPACT_ATOMS: atom_id res chain seq x y z
N MET A 1 -23.94 -28.12 20.06
CA MET A 1 -22.67 -28.34 19.35
C MET A 1 -21.79 -27.15 19.68
N PRO A 2 -20.52 -27.32 20.05
CA PRO A 2 -19.63 -26.18 20.27
C PRO A 2 -19.45 -25.46 18.94
N ASP A 3 -19.63 -24.15 18.94
CA ASP A 3 -19.34 -23.30 17.81
C ASP A 3 -17.82 -23.07 17.77
N PHE A 4 -17.15 -23.65 16.77
CA PHE A 4 -15.70 -23.53 16.58
C PHE A 4 -15.34 -22.30 15.74
N THR A 5 -16.29 -21.41 15.43
CA THR A 5 -16.02 -20.18 14.67
C THR A 5 -15.58 -19.00 15.52
N ASP A 6 -15.66 -19.10 16.86
CA ASP A 6 -15.32 -18.04 17.84
C ASP A 6 -13.82 -17.66 17.89
N GLY A 7 -12.97 -18.35 17.10
CA GLY A 7 -11.53 -18.05 16.95
C GLY A 7 -11.08 -17.67 15.54
N LEU A 8 -11.99 -17.65 14.55
CA LEU A 8 -11.69 -17.26 13.18
C LEU A 8 -11.78 -15.74 13.06
N ILE A 9 -10.64 -15.06 13.20
CA ILE A 9 -10.55 -13.65 12.80
C ILE A 9 -10.62 -13.61 11.27
N TYR A 10 -11.83 -13.48 10.72
CA TYR A 10 -12.05 -13.32 9.28
C TYR A 10 -11.60 -11.91 8.87
N VAL A 11 -10.40 -11.80 8.30
CA VAL A 11 -9.93 -10.58 7.65
C VAL A 11 -10.21 -10.70 6.16
N ASP A 12 -10.98 -9.77 5.59
CA ASP A 12 -11.24 -9.73 4.16
C ASP A 12 -10.04 -9.15 3.40
N TYR A 13 -9.06 -10.02 3.10
CA TYR A 13 -7.84 -9.65 2.38
C TYR A 13 -8.11 -9.20 0.94
N SER A 14 -9.25 -9.58 0.35
CA SER A 14 -9.57 -9.21 -1.03
C SER A 14 -9.85 -7.71 -1.15
N HIS A 15 -10.55 -7.14 -0.17
CA HIS A 15 -10.80 -5.70 -0.11
C HIS A 15 -9.53 -4.89 0.20
N MET A 16 -8.62 -5.41 1.04
CA MET A 16 -7.35 -4.74 1.31
C MET A 16 -6.41 -4.74 0.09
N ASN A 17 -6.33 -5.84 -0.66
CA ASN A 17 -5.52 -5.89 -1.89
C ASN A 17 -6.02 -4.90 -2.93
N ASN A 18 -7.33 -4.81 -3.15
CA ASN A 18 -7.90 -3.82 -4.07
C ASN A 18 -7.60 -2.39 -3.63
N ALA A 19 -7.71 -2.08 -2.34
CA ALA A 19 -7.39 -0.76 -1.82
C ALA A 19 -5.89 -0.43 -1.98
N ALA A 20 -5.00 -1.38 -1.76
CA ALA A 20 -3.56 -1.20 -1.97
C ALA A 20 -3.23 -0.92 -3.45
N ASP A 21 -3.83 -1.69 -4.36
CA ASP A 21 -3.69 -1.48 -5.81
C ASP A 21 -4.20 -0.10 -6.23
N ASP A 22 -5.39 0.30 -5.75
CA ASP A 22 -5.97 1.61 -6.01
C ASP A 22 -5.07 2.74 -5.52
N MET A 23 -4.48 2.61 -4.32
CA MET A 23 -3.55 3.59 -3.78
C MET A 23 -2.27 3.69 -4.62
N VAL A 24 -1.71 2.57 -5.09
CA VAL A 24 -0.53 2.57 -5.98
C VAL A 24 -0.85 3.29 -7.29
N GLN A 25 -2.03 3.05 -7.87
CA GLN A 25 -2.46 3.74 -9.10
C GLN A 25 -2.62 5.25 -8.87
N GLN A 26 -3.23 5.65 -7.75
CA GLN A 26 -3.40 7.05 -7.39
C GLN A 26 -2.06 7.76 -7.17
N THR A 27 -1.09 7.12 -6.49
CA THR A 27 0.24 7.69 -6.28
C THR A 27 0.98 7.90 -7.60
N LYS A 28 0.92 6.94 -8.53
CA LYS A 28 1.49 7.10 -9.88
C LYS A 28 0.83 8.24 -10.67
N ALA A 29 -0.48 8.43 -10.51
CA ALA A 29 -1.20 9.53 -11.12
C ALA A 29 -0.74 10.89 -10.55
N ILE A 30 -0.53 10.98 -9.23
CA ILE A 30 0.00 12.17 -8.56
C ILE A 30 1.41 12.49 -9.06
N ASP A 31 2.29 11.49 -9.16
CA ASP A 31 3.65 11.65 -9.69
C ASP A 31 3.65 12.18 -11.14
N SER A 32 2.77 11.62 -11.98
CA SER A 32 2.61 12.07 -13.37
C SER A 32 2.14 13.53 -13.45
N ILE A 33 1.19 13.92 -12.59
CA ILE A 33 0.70 15.31 -12.52
C ILE A 33 1.85 16.25 -12.12
N LEU A 34 2.66 15.89 -11.12
CA LEU A 34 3.77 16.71 -10.67
C LEU A 34 4.88 16.83 -11.72
N THR A 35 5.17 15.74 -12.42
CA THR A 35 6.13 15.74 -13.54
C THR A 35 5.65 16.64 -14.67
N ASN A 36 4.36 16.56 -15.04
CA ASN A 36 3.79 17.45 -16.06
C ASN A 36 3.78 18.90 -15.62
N LEU A 37 3.41 19.16 -14.37
CA LEU A 37 3.42 20.50 -13.78
C LEU A 37 4.82 21.11 -13.83
N ASP A 38 5.87 20.34 -13.53
CA ASP A 38 7.24 20.84 -13.62
C ASP A 38 7.67 21.11 -15.06
N ALA A 39 7.27 20.25 -16.01
CA ALA A 39 7.56 20.46 -17.42
C ALA A 39 6.89 21.74 -17.96
N GLU A 40 5.64 22.00 -17.58
CA GLU A 40 4.92 23.24 -17.93
C GLU A 40 5.57 24.47 -17.28
N LEU A 41 5.97 24.34 -16.01
CA LEU A 41 6.57 25.44 -15.26
C LEU A 41 8.03 25.71 -15.61
N GLN A 42 8.78 24.76 -16.19
CA GLN A 42 10.12 25.00 -16.74
C GLN A 42 10.13 26.16 -17.73
N GLN A 43 9.14 26.24 -18.63
CA GLN A 43 9.02 27.36 -19.57
C GLN A 43 8.70 28.68 -18.86
N LEU A 44 7.90 28.63 -17.80
CA LEU A 44 7.50 29.82 -17.03
C LEU A 44 8.63 30.31 -16.11
N LYS A 45 9.46 29.40 -15.58
CA LYS A 45 10.63 29.69 -14.74
C LYS A 45 11.69 30.53 -15.43
N GLU A 46 11.77 30.50 -16.77
CA GLU A 46 12.65 31.41 -17.53
C GLU A 46 12.19 32.87 -17.46
N THR A 47 10.90 33.10 -17.18
CA THR A 47 10.30 34.43 -17.05
C THR A 47 10.26 34.96 -15.61
N TRP A 48 10.53 34.11 -14.63
CA TRP A 48 10.51 34.47 -13.20
C TRP A 48 11.87 35.01 -12.75
N GLU A 49 11.91 36.26 -12.31
CA GLU A 49 13.06 36.87 -11.66
C GLU A 49 12.89 36.89 -10.13
N GLY A 50 13.98 36.69 -9.38
CA GLY A 50 14.00 36.88 -7.92
C GLY A 50 13.38 35.77 -7.08
N ASP A 51 12.63 36.14 -6.04
CA ASP A 51 12.17 35.27 -4.95
C ASP A 51 11.15 34.20 -5.37
N ASP A 52 10.35 34.47 -6.40
CA ASP A 52 9.29 33.55 -6.87
C ASP A 52 9.86 32.22 -7.38
N LYS A 53 11.05 32.28 -8.01
CA LYS A 53 11.78 31.09 -8.48
C LYS A 53 12.25 30.22 -7.32
N ASN A 54 12.68 30.85 -6.22
CA ASN A 54 13.15 30.15 -5.03
C ASN A 54 11.98 29.46 -4.31
N VAL A 55 10.88 30.19 -4.10
CA VAL A 55 9.67 29.65 -3.46
C VAL A 55 9.12 28.45 -4.22
N TYR A 56 9.06 28.52 -5.55
CA TYR A 56 8.64 27.38 -6.34
C TYR A 56 9.58 26.18 -6.19
N GLY A 57 10.89 26.40 -6.23
CA GLY A 57 11.87 25.32 -6.02
C GLY A 57 11.67 24.61 -4.69
N GLU A 58 11.36 25.35 -3.62
CA GLU A 58 11.02 24.78 -2.31
C GLU A 58 9.73 23.95 -2.35
N LYS A 59 8.67 24.47 -2.99
CA LYS A 59 7.39 23.75 -3.11
C LYS A 59 7.53 22.48 -3.95
N GLN A 60 8.25 22.57 -5.06
CA GLN A 60 8.55 21.44 -5.94
C GLN A 60 9.28 20.34 -5.16
N ALA A 61 10.34 20.69 -4.43
CA ALA A 61 11.08 19.73 -3.62
C ALA A 61 10.19 19.08 -2.55
N ALA A 62 9.32 19.87 -1.89
CA ALA A 62 8.39 19.36 -0.90
C ALA A 62 7.38 18.37 -1.50
N TRP A 63 6.82 18.66 -2.68
CA TRP A 63 5.89 17.76 -3.37
C TRP A 63 6.56 16.47 -3.82
N ASN A 64 7.75 16.56 -4.42
CA ASN A 64 8.52 15.38 -4.84
C ASN A 64 8.85 14.48 -3.64
N ASN A 65 9.26 15.07 -2.52
CA ASN A 65 9.53 14.31 -1.30
C ASN A 65 8.26 13.64 -0.75
N ALA A 66 7.11 14.32 -0.80
CA ALA A 66 5.85 13.75 -0.35
C ALA A 66 5.41 12.57 -1.22
N VAL A 67 5.60 12.63 -2.55
CA VAL A 67 5.33 11.51 -3.44
C VAL A 67 6.23 10.32 -3.15
N ALA A 68 7.54 10.55 -3.05
CA ALA A 68 8.50 9.49 -2.74
C ALA A 68 8.16 8.80 -1.41
N GLU A 69 7.72 9.56 -0.41
CA GLU A 69 7.29 9.00 0.87
C GLU A 69 5.98 8.20 0.75
N MET A 70 5.01 8.66 -0.04
CA MET A 70 3.80 7.89 -0.32
C MET A 70 4.13 6.57 -1.02
N GLU A 71 5.02 6.59 -2.02
CA GLU A 71 5.47 5.36 -2.70
C GLU A 71 6.14 4.39 -1.73
N ARG A 72 7.00 4.89 -0.83
CA ARG A 72 7.67 4.09 0.19
C ARG A 72 6.67 3.42 1.13
N ILE A 73 5.75 4.20 1.72
CA ILE A 73 4.74 3.69 2.66
C ILE A 73 3.83 2.66 1.98
N LEU A 74 3.43 2.90 0.74
CA LEU A 74 2.61 1.95 -0.02
C LEU A 74 3.35 0.65 -0.32
N GLY A 75 4.63 0.73 -0.70
CA GLY A 75 5.48 -0.44 -0.90
C GLY A 75 5.62 -1.27 0.38
N GLU A 76 5.88 -0.62 1.52
CA GLU A 76 5.99 -1.28 2.83
C GLU A 76 4.68 -1.93 3.27
N ASN A 77 3.56 -1.22 3.12
CA ASN A 77 2.24 -1.76 3.47
C ASN A 77 1.85 -2.94 2.58
N SER A 78 2.13 -2.87 1.27
CA SER A 78 1.86 -3.99 0.35
C SER A 78 2.66 -5.24 0.73
N ALA A 79 3.94 -5.08 1.07
CA ALA A 79 4.77 -6.18 1.55
C ALA A 79 4.25 -6.78 2.86
N LEU A 80 3.89 -5.93 3.82
CA LEU A 80 3.33 -6.36 5.11
C LEU A 80 2.02 -7.12 4.94
N LEU A 81 1.11 -6.64 4.08
CA LEU A 81 -0.17 -7.31 3.83
C LEU A 81 0.02 -8.68 3.18
N THR A 82 0.98 -8.80 2.26
CA THR A 82 1.35 -10.08 1.64
C THR A 82 1.87 -11.06 2.70
N GLU A 83 2.78 -10.60 3.57
CA GLU A 83 3.33 -11.42 4.66
C GLU A 83 2.24 -11.89 5.63
N VAL A 84 1.34 -11.00 6.04
CA VAL A 84 0.22 -11.34 6.94
C VAL A 84 -0.74 -12.32 6.30
N SER A 85 -1.07 -12.14 5.01
CA SER A 85 -1.91 -13.08 4.26
C SER A 85 -1.28 -14.48 4.18
N ASP A 86 0.01 -14.56 3.84
CA ASP A 86 0.72 -15.84 3.73
C ASP A 86 0.81 -16.56 5.08
N SER A 87 1.12 -15.82 6.14
CA SER A 87 1.17 -16.33 7.51
C SER A 87 -0.18 -16.87 7.98
N TYR A 88 -1.27 -16.16 7.66
CA TYR A 88 -2.63 -16.59 7.99
C TYR A 88 -3.02 -17.87 7.26
N GLN A 89 -2.82 -17.93 5.94
CA GLN A 89 -3.13 -19.12 5.14
C GLN A 89 -2.34 -20.35 5.61
N TYR A 90 -1.08 -20.16 6.00
CA TYR A 90 -0.26 -21.22 6.55
C TYR A 90 -0.81 -21.72 7.90
N SER A 91 -1.16 -20.80 8.80
CA SER A 91 -1.72 -21.11 10.11
C SER A 91 -3.05 -21.85 9.99
N GLU A 92 -3.96 -21.39 9.13
CA GLU A 92 -5.27 -22.02 8.90
C GLU A 92 -5.12 -23.44 8.34
N LYS A 93 -4.22 -23.65 7.36
CA LYS A 93 -3.92 -24.98 6.83
C LYS A 93 -3.36 -25.91 7.92
N SER A 94 -2.45 -25.41 8.76
CA SER A 94 -1.86 -26.19 9.84
C SER A 94 -2.89 -26.58 10.90
N LEU A 95 -3.75 -25.65 11.32
CA LEU A 95 -4.83 -25.89 12.25
C LEU A 95 -5.85 -26.89 11.68
N THR A 96 -6.24 -26.72 10.42
CA THR A 96 -7.17 -27.64 9.74
C THR A 96 -6.61 -29.07 9.70
N GLN A 97 -5.34 -29.25 9.33
CA GLN A 97 -4.67 -30.56 9.31
C GLN A 97 -4.60 -31.20 10.70
N LEU A 98 -4.33 -30.42 11.75
CA LEU A 98 -4.34 -30.91 13.12
C LEU A 98 -5.72 -31.43 13.51
N TRP A 99 -6.79 -30.69 13.23
CA TRP A 99 -8.15 -31.11 13.54
C TRP A 99 -8.62 -32.32 12.71
N GLU A 100 -8.23 -32.41 11.43
CA GLU A 100 -8.46 -33.60 10.60
C GLU A 100 -7.79 -34.85 11.18
N SER A 101 -6.53 -34.73 11.65
CA SER A 101 -5.79 -35.84 12.24
C SER A 101 -6.42 -36.35 13.55
N VAL A 102 -6.91 -35.44 14.39
CA VAL A 102 -7.61 -35.77 15.66
C VAL A 102 -8.94 -36.46 15.39
N ARG A 103 -9.66 -36.07 14.33
CA ARG A 103 -10.92 -36.71 13.92
C ARG A 103 -10.72 -38.14 13.41
N ILE A 104 -9.60 -38.45 12.77
CA ILE A 104 -9.30 -39.77 12.22
C ILE A 104 -8.73 -40.73 13.28
N GLY A 105 -8.00 -40.22 14.27
CA GLY A 105 -7.42 -41.02 15.36
C GLY A 105 -8.39 -41.39 16.49
N GLY A 106 -9.63 -40.92 16.45
CA GLY A 106 -10.69 -41.23 17.41
C GLY A 106 -11.64 -42.31 16.90
N ALA A 107 -11.15 -43.55 16.75
CA ALA A 107 -11.96 -44.76 16.55
C ALA A 107 -11.36 -45.92 17.36
#